data_AF-A0A530LW57-F1
#
_entry.id   AF-A0A530LW57-F1
#
_cell.length_a   1.000
_cell.length_b   1.000
_cell.length_c   1.000
_cell.angle_alpha   90.00
_cell.angle_beta   90.00
_cell.angle_gamma   90.00
#
_symmetry.space_group_name_H-M   'P 1'
#
loop_
_entity.id
_entity.type
_entity.pdbx_description
1 polymer ?
#
loop_
_entity_poly.entity_id
_entity_poly.type
_entity_poly.pdbx_seq_one_letter_code
_entity_poly.pdbx_strand_id
1 'polypeptide(L)' 'MRRSRKVKILATIGPASSSEEMLKKLFEAGADVFRINMSHTDHELMRTLVGRIRAV' A
#
# COMPACT_ATOMS: atom_id res chain seq x y z
N MET A 1 3.79 -8.51 11.62
CA MET A 1 3.34 -9.91 11.44
C MET A 1 4.34 -10.69 10.60
N ARG A 2 4.75 -11.90 11.01
CA ARG A 2 5.63 -12.76 10.21
C ARG A 2 4.78 -13.66 9.31
N ARG A 3 4.85 -13.46 7.98
CA ARG A 3 4.13 -14.31 7.01
C ARG A 3 4.81 -15.70 6.95
N SER A 4 4.03 -16.75 6.77
CA SER A 4 4.53 -18.14 6.64
C SER A 4 5.20 -18.42 5.29
N ARG A 5 4.77 -17.73 4.23
CA ARG A 5 5.39 -17.80 2.90
C ARG A 5 6.73 -17.08 2.86
N LYS A 6 7.66 -17.63 2.07
CA LYS A 6 9.00 -17.09 1.85
C LYS A 6 9.00 -15.87 0.91
N VAL A 7 8.09 -15.85 -0.07
CA VAL A 7 8.01 -14.80 -1.09
C VAL A 7 7.16 -13.62 -0.63
N LYS A 8 7.66 -12.41 -0.88
CA LYS A 8 7.02 -11.14 -0.56
C LYS A 8 6.14 -10.68 -1.73
N ILE A 9 4.99 -10.09 -1.40
CA ILE A 9 4.04 -9.53 -2.36
C ILE A 9 4.14 -8.00 -2.34
N LEU A 10 4.44 -7.42 -3.49
CA LEU A 10 4.42 -5.97 -3.72
C LEU A 10 3.13 -5.60 -4.45
N ALA A 11 2.37 -4.65 -3.91
CA ALA A 11 1.17 -4.11 -4.52
C ALA A 11 1.36 -2.64 -4.89
N THR A 12 1.08 -2.26 -6.14
CA THR A 12 1.12 -0.84 -6.55
C THR A 12 -0.18 -0.17 -6.14
N ILE A 13 -0.09 0.97 -5.45
CA ILE A 13 -1.24 1.77 -5.05
C ILE A 13 -1.68 2.68 -6.18
N GLY A 14 -2.99 2.74 -6.40
CA GLY A 14 -3.63 3.62 -7.35
C GLY A 14 -5.01 4.06 -6.83
N PRO A 15 -5.82 4.72 -7.67
CA PRO A 15 -7.13 5.25 -7.27
C PRO A 15 -8.03 4.20 -6.61
N ALA A 16 -8.06 2.98 -7.15
CA ALA A 16 -8.87 1.87 -6.63
C ALA A 16 -8.37 1.26 -5.29
N SER A 17 -7.16 1.61 -4.84
CA SER A 17 -6.51 1.00 -3.67
C SER A 17 -5.93 2.02 -2.68
N SER A 18 -6.32 3.29 -2.78
CA SER A 18 -5.75 4.40 -2.00
C SER A 18 -6.51 4.74 -0.71
N SER A 19 -7.69 4.14 -0.47
CA SER A 19 -8.43 4.32 0.78
C SER A 19 -7.86 3.44 1.90
N GLU A 20 -7.96 3.88 3.14
CA GLU A 20 -7.44 3.14 4.30
C GLU A 20 -8.12 1.78 4.45
N GLU A 21 -9.43 1.69 4.19
CA GLU A 21 -10.19 0.44 4.27
C GLU A 21 -9.68 -0.57 3.24
N MET A 22 -9.36 -0.12 2.03
CA MET A 22 -8.84 -0.99 0.99
C MET A 22 -7.40 -1.40 1.28
N LEU A 23 -6.56 -0.47 1.76
CA LEU A 23 -5.19 -0.76 2.19
C LEU A 23 -5.17 -1.81 3.31
N LYS A 24 -6.07 -1.70 4.29
CA LYS A 24 -6.23 -2.70 5.35
C LYS A 24 -6.61 -4.06 4.81
N LYS A 25 -7.59 -4.13 3.90
CA LYS A 25 -7.97 -5.39 3.22
C LYS A 25 -6.80 -6.02 2.48
N LEU A 26 -6.02 -5.21 1.74
CA LEU A 26 -4.84 -5.68 1.01
C LEU A 26 -3.73 -6.17 1.96
N PHE A 27 -3.52 -5.47 3.06
CA PHE A 27 -2.58 -5.90 4.09
C PHE A 27 -3.02 -7.24 4.71
N GLU A 28 -4.26 -7.36 5.15
CA GLU A 28 -4.81 -8.61 5.71
C GLU A 28 -4.69 -9.77 4.71
N ALA A 29 -5.07 -9.53 3.45
CA ALA A 29 -4.97 -10.50 2.35
C ALA A 29 -3.53 -10.94 2.04
N GLY A 30 -2.52 -10.09 2.32
CA GLY A 30 -1.13 -10.51 2.26
C GLY A 30 -0.14 -9.58 1.58
N ALA A 31 -0.50 -8.36 1.21
CA ALA A 31 0.48 -7.41 0.72
C ALA A 31 1.58 -7.19 1.79
N ASP A 32 2.85 -7.30 1.39
CA ASP A 32 4.00 -7.06 2.26
C ASP A 32 4.58 -5.65 2.06
N VAL A 33 4.52 -5.15 0.82
CA VAL A 33 5.08 -3.86 0.43
C VAL A 33 4.09 -3.15 -0.47
N PHE A 34 3.86 -1.86 -0.20
CA PHE A 34 3.09 -0.99 -1.06
C PHE A 34 4.03 -0.10 -1.88
N ARG A 35 3.85 -0.10 -3.20
CA ARG A 35 4.57 0.76 -4.13
C ARG A 35 3.72 1.97 -4.47
N ILE A 36 4.28 3.15 -4.33
CA ILE A 36 3.74 4.40 -4.89
C ILE A 36 4.44 4.65 -6.22
N ASN A 37 3.68 4.78 -7.31
CA ASN A 37 4.25 5.05 -8.63
C ASN A 37 4.33 6.56 -8.89
N MET A 38 5.52 7.15 -8.72
CA MET A 38 5.74 8.59 -8.88
C MET A 38 5.54 9.12 -10.31
N SER A 39 5.51 8.26 -11.34
CA SER A 39 5.16 8.69 -12.71
C SER A 39 3.74 9.26 -12.83
N HIS A 40 2.87 8.97 -11.86
CA HIS A 40 1.48 9.46 -11.79
C HIS A 40 1.14 10.10 -10.44
N THR A 41 2.14 10.36 -9.59
CA THR A 41 1.91 10.85 -8.22
C THR A 41 2.80 12.04 -7.95
N ASP A 42 2.22 13.17 -7.55
CA ASP A 42 2.98 14.30 -7.03
C ASP A 42 3.41 14.08 -5.56
N HIS A 43 4.23 14.98 -5.04
CA HIS A 43 4.75 14.85 -3.68
C HIS A 43 3.69 15.02 -2.58
N GLU A 44 2.61 15.76 -2.83
CA GLU A 44 1.55 15.99 -1.85
C GLU A 44 0.67 14.76 -1.68
N LEU A 45 0.23 14.19 -2.80
CA LEU A 45 -0.49 12.93 -2.84
C LEU A 45 0.37 11.80 -2.28
N MET A 46 1.67 11.74 -2.63
CA MET A 46 2.58 10.75 -2.07
C MET A 46 2.66 10.82 -0.54
N ARG A 47 2.77 12.01 0.05
CA ARG A 47 2.75 12.19 1.52
C ARG A 47 1.46 11.68 2.14
N THR A 48 0.33 11.99 1.51
CA THR A 48 -1.00 11.51 1.95
C THR A 48 -1.07 9.98 1.92
N LEU A 49 -0.62 9.36 0.81
CA LEU A 49 -0.61 7.91 0.67
C LEU A 49 0.32 7.23 1.69
N VAL A 50 1.49 7.80 1.97
CA VAL A 50 2.40 7.29 3.01
C VAL A 50 1.74 7.33 4.38
N GLY A 51 1.00 8.41 4.69
CA GLY A 51 0.22 8.51 5.93
C GLY A 51 -0.79 7.37 6.06
N ARG A 52 -1.62 7.17 5.02
CA ARG A 52 -2.63 6.11 4.99
C ARG A 52 -2.03 4.71 5.09
N ILE A 53 -0.94 4.45 4.36
CA ILE A 53 -0.23 3.15 4.40
C ILE A 53 0.31 2.85 5.80
N ARG A 54 0.74 3.87 6.56
CA ARG A 54 1.28 3.67 7.92
C ARG A 54 0.20 3.57 9.00
N ALA A 55 -1.04 3.93 8.69
CA ALA A 55 -2.17 3.83 9.60
C ALA A 55 -2.79 2.42 9.63
N VAL A 56 -2.43 1.54 8.69
CA VAL A 56 -2.94 0.16 8.56
C VAL A 56 -2.01 -0.91 9.11
#